data_AF-A0A2R7IXD0-F1
#
_entry.id   AF-A0A2R7IXD0-F1
#
_cell.length_a   1.000
_cell.length_b   1.000
_cell.length_c   1.000
_cell.angle_alpha   90.00
_cell.angle_beta   90.00
_cell.angle_gamma   90.00
#
_symmetry.space_group_name_H-M   'P 1'
#
loop_
_entity.id
_entity.type
_entity.pdbx_description
1 polymer ?
#
loop_
_entity_poly.entity_id
_entity_poly.type
_entity_poly.pdbx_seq_one_letter_code
_entity_poly.pdbx_strand_id
1 'polypeptide(L)'
;MRSALPIPHRRTLARSAIRAGLASPTLIAGVVLLLAAAFLFVDRTAMPIQLWDESRNIVNALELRARGFSLVTTYGGAPDLWNTKPPLLIWLMAGSVALFGPSEWALRLPSMIAALGTVAMLFWFVRRTTGSRFTAALAAALLVLSPAFFGEHSARTADYDALLLFFVTAYLCLLFLALQRDRPARTLLALIGVAICCAFLTKSVAGLVPGMGVALYVAVAGRWRRLFGTPGYLVTGLGVAGTLLLFLALREWQGPGYLRAAWFNDVNGRFGSSL
;
A
#
# COMPACT_ATOMS: atom_id res chain seq x y z
N MET A 1 47.27 -40.48 -46.90
CA MET A 1 47.19 -39.05 -46.52
C MET A 1 45.94 -38.50 -47.20
N ARG A 2 44.86 -38.10 -46.54
CA ARG A 2 44.73 -37.08 -45.48
C ARG A 2 43.55 -37.42 -44.56
N SER A 3 43.77 -37.40 -43.25
CA SER A 3 42.76 -37.51 -42.21
C SER A 3 41.99 -36.20 -42.08
N ALA A 4 40.66 -36.26 -42.11
CA ALA A 4 39.80 -35.12 -41.79
C ALA A 4 39.69 -35.00 -40.27
N LEU A 5 40.18 -33.89 -39.71
CA LEU A 5 40.06 -33.55 -38.29
C LEU A 5 38.62 -33.13 -37.96
N PRO A 6 38.03 -33.58 -36.84
CA PRO A 6 36.72 -33.11 -36.40
C PRO A 6 36.82 -31.69 -35.82
N ILE A 7 35.98 -30.79 -36.34
CA ILE A 7 35.84 -29.41 -35.83
C ILE A 7 35.06 -29.47 -34.51
N PRO A 8 35.57 -28.91 -33.39
CA PRO A 8 34.87 -28.97 -32.12
C PRO A 8 33.71 -27.97 -32.08
N HIS A 9 32.56 -28.44 -31.61
CA HIS A 9 31.35 -27.66 -31.33
C HIS A 9 31.60 -26.52 -30.32
N ARG A 10 32.02 -25.34 -30.81
CA ARG A 10 32.16 -24.10 -29.99
C ARG A 10 30.84 -23.46 -29.53
N ARG A 11 29.68 -23.95 -29.95
CA ARG A 11 28.38 -23.28 -29.68
C ARG A 11 27.77 -23.59 -28.31
N THR A 12 28.20 -24.63 -27.61
CA THR A 12 27.63 -25.05 -26.32
C THR A 12 28.25 -24.33 -25.12
N LEU A 13 29.52 -23.92 -25.18
CA LEU A 13 30.23 -23.26 -24.08
C LEU A 13 29.85 -21.78 -23.88
N ALA A 14 29.40 -21.09 -24.93
CA ALA A 14 28.98 -19.69 -24.82
C ALA A 14 27.67 -19.53 -24.02
N ARG A 15 26.76 -20.52 -24.08
CA ARG A 15 25.49 -20.48 -23.34
C ARG A 15 25.64 -20.76 -21.84
N SER A 16 26.67 -21.49 -21.42
CA SER A 16 26.94 -21.74 -20.00
C SER A 16 27.65 -20.56 -19.33
N ALA A 17 28.56 -19.88 -20.03
CA ALA A 17 29.26 -18.70 -19.51
C ALA A 17 28.34 -17.50 -19.28
N ILE A 18 27.32 -17.30 -20.12
CA ILE A 18 26.34 -16.19 -19.97
C ILE A 18 25.42 -16.41 -18.75
N ARG A 19 25.18 -17.65 -18.32
CA ARG A 19 24.42 -17.94 -17.09
C ARG A 19 25.23 -17.74 -15.81
N ALA A 20 26.57 -17.69 -15.90
CA ALA A 20 27.45 -17.59 -14.74
C ALA A 20 27.65 -16.16 -14.22
N GLY A 21 27.26 -15.13 -14.99
CA GLY A 21 27.45 -13.72 -14.62
C GLY A 21 26.20 -12.98 -14.14
N LEU A 22 25.01 -13.59 -14.20
CA LEU A 22 23.78 -12.96 -13.75
C LEU A 22 23.48 -13.38 -12.31
N ALA A 23 23.49 -12.41 -11.39
CA ALA A 23 23.11 -12.59 -10.00
C ALA A 23 21.79 -13.40 -9.89
N SER A 24 21.71 -14.30 -8.90
CA SER A 24 20.47 -15.07 -8.70
C SER A 24 19.28 -14.11 -8.56
N PRO A 25 18.12 -14.36 -9.18
CA PRO A 25 16.98 -13.45 -9.09
C PRO A 25 16.51 -13.14 -7.66
N THR A 26 16.76 -14.06 -6.72
CA THR A 26 16.57 -13.87 -5.28
C THR A 26 17.56 -12.87 -4.69
N LEU A 27 18.82 -12.92 -5.11
CA LEU A 27 19.81 -11.92 -4.76
C LEU A 27 19.43 -10.55 -5.33
N ILE A 28 18.95 -10.49 -6.58
CA ILE A 28 18.49 -9.23 -7.19
C ILE A 28 17.31 -8.64 -6.40
N ALA A 29 16.32 -9.45 -6.02
CA ALA A 29 15.19 -8.97 -5.21
C ALA A 29 15.63 -8.49 -3.82
N GLY A 30 16.53 -9.22 -3.17
CA GLY A 30 17.13 -8.82 -1.90
C GLY A 30 17.90 -7.50 -2.03
N VAL A 31 18.69 -7.35 -3.08
CA VAL A 31 19.41 -6.11 -3.39
C VAL A 31 18.44 -4.96 -3.65
N VAL A 32 17.38 -5.16 -4.43
CA VAL A 32 16.36 -4.11 -4.69
C VAL A 32 15.70 -3.66 -3.38
N LEU A 33 15.30 -4.60 -2.51
CA LEU A 33 14.74 -4.25 -1.20
C LEU A 33 15.76 -3.55 -0.30
N LEU A 34 17.01 -4.00 -0.31
CA LEU A 34 18.09 -3.36 0.45
C LEU A 34 18.40 -1.95 -0.06
N LEU A 35 18.40 -1.73 -1.38
CA LEU A 35 18.60 -0.42 -1.98
C LEU A 35 17.42 0.52 -1.69
N ALA A 36 16.18 0.01 -1.78
CA ALA A 36 15.00 0.75 -1.38
C ALA A 36 15.05 1.16 0.10
N ALA A 37 15.42 0.22 0.98
CA ALA A 37 15.62 0.50 2.39
C ALA A 37 16.76 1.50 2.61
N ALA A 38 17.91 1.30 1.98
CA ALA A 38 19.03 2.23 2.08
C ALA A 38 18.62 3.64 1.63
N PHE A 39 17.90 3.78 0.52
CA PHE A 39 17.41 5.07 0.06
C PHE A 39 16.49 5.76 1.08
N LEU A 40 15.59 5.00 1.71
CA LEU A 40 14.69 5.54 2.75
C LEU A 40 15.40 5.87 4.07
N PHE A 41 16.43 5.08 4.43
CA PHE A 41 17.03 5.11 5.76
C PHE A 41 18.45 5.71 5.81
N VAL A 42 19.10 6.03 4.69
CA VAL A 42 20.45 6.64 4.70
C VAL A 42 20.35 8.16 4.85
N ASP A 43 19.29 8.77 4.31
CA ASP A 43 19.15 10.22 4.24
C ASP A 43 18.14 10.78 5.27
N ARG A 44 18.21 10.25 6.50
CA ARG A 44 17.19 10.46 7.56
C ARG A 44 17.01 11.91 8.01
N THR A 45 17.98 12.77 7.72
CA THR A 45 18.09 14.14 8.26
C THR A 45 18.23 15.21 7.19
N ALA A 46 18.30 14.87 5.90
CA ALA A 46 18.48 15.88 4.85
C ALA A 46 17.18 16.52 4.37
N MET A 47 16.03 15.92 4.69
CA MET A 47 14.71 16.43 4.31
C MET A 47 13.98 16.92 5.57
N PRO A 48 13.92 18.23 5.81
CA PRO A 48 13.11 18.79 6.89
C PRO A 48 11.66 18.34 6.81
N ILE A 49 10.93 18.44 7.91
CA ILE A 49 9.47 18.30 7.90
C ILE A 49 8.89 19.30 6.90
N GLN A 50 8.06 18.82 5.99
CA GLN A 50 7.41 19.62 4.99
C GLN A 50 6.20 20.34 5.58
N LEU A 51 6.10 21.64 5.28
CA LEU A 51 5.09 22.54 5.88
C LEU A 51 3.67 22.35 5.32
N TRP A 52 3.48 21.45 4.35
CA TRP A 52 2.17 21.07 3.83
C TRP A 52 1.47 20.05 4.77
N ASP A 53 0.76 19.09 4.19
CA ASP A 53 0.08 17.98 4.87
C ASP A 53 0.95 17.24 5.91
N GLU A 54 2.26 17.05 5.66
CA GLU A 54 3.16 16.30 6.56
C GLU A 54 3.19 16.92 7.97
N SER A 55 3.39 18.23 8.06
CA SER A 55 3.42 18.95 9.34
C SER A 55 2.12 18.78 10.14
N ARG A 56 0.97 18.81 9.46
CA ARG A 56 -0.34 18.65 10.10
C ARG A 56 -0.51 17.23 10.64
N ASN A 57 -0.17 16.21 9.85
CA ASN A 57 -0.22 14.81 10.26
C ASN A 57 0.69 14.55 11.46
N ILE A 58 1.86 15.17 11.48
CA ILE A 58 2.79 15.10 12.62
C ILE A 58 2.16 15.71 13.88
N VAL A 59 1.56 16.90 13.79
CA VAL A 59 0.86 17.50 14.94
C VAL A 59 -0.29 16.60 15.40
N ASN A 60 -1.10 16.06 14.49
CA ASN A 60 -2.17 15.12 14.85
C ASN A 60 -1.62 13.91 15.63
N ALA A 61 -0.49 13.34 15.20
CA ALA A 61 0.13 12.18 15.85
C ALA A 61 0.71 12.51 17.22
N LEU A 62 1.36 13.67 17.37
CA LEU A 62 1.93 14.12 18.65
C LEU A 62 0.83 14.46 19.66
N GLU A 63 -0.24 15.13 19.23
CA GLU A 63 -1.40 15.40 20.10
C GLU A 63 -2.10 14.11 20.53
N LEU A 64 -2.29 13.16 19.62
CA LEU A 64 -2.84 11.85 19.93
C LEU A 64 -1.95 11.11 20.93
N ARG A 65 -0.63 11.15 20.74
CA ARG A 65 0.33 10.53 21.67
C ARG A 65 0.23 11.12 23.07
N ALA A 66 0.05 12.44 23.18
CA ALA A 66 -0.06 13.14 24.46
C ALA A 66 -1.41 12.91 25.15
N ARG A 67 -2.50 12.78 24.39
CA ARG A 67 -3.88 12.68 24.92
C ARG A 67 -4.36 11.25 25.13
N GLY A 68 -3.77 10.28 24.45
CA GLY A 68 -4.21 8.89 24.42
C GLY A 68 -5.03 8.54 23.18
N PHE A 69 -5.43 7.27 23.09
CA PHE A 69 -6.12 6.73 21.91
C PHE A 69 -7.46 7.45 21.65
N SER A 70 -7.70 7.81 20.39
CA SER A 70 -8.89 8.51 19.93
C SER A 70 -9.17 8.19 18.46
N LEU A 71 -10.45 8.11 18.07
CA LEU A 71 -10.84 8.10 16.65
C LEU A 71 -10.77 9.49 16.02
N VAL A 72 -10.86 10.53 16.85
CA VAL A 72 -10.87 11.93 16.46
C VAL A 72 -9.44 12.47 16.54
N THR A 73 -8.85 12.76 15.40
CA THR A 73 -7.58 13.49 15.31
C THR A 73 -7.80 14.95 15.69
N THR A 74 -6.80 15.57 16.31
CA THR A 74 -6.86 16.97 16.75
C THR A 74 -5.69 17.77 16.19
N TYR A 75 -5.89 19.06 16.02
CA TYR A 75 -4.87 20.01 15.58
C TYR A 75 -5.05 21.33 16.33
N GLY A 76 -4.00 21.84 16.96
CA GLY A 76 -4.10 22.99 17.87
C GLY A 76 -4.98 22.68 19.08
N GLY A 77 -5.09 21.40 19.43
CA GLY A 77 -5.91 20.91 20.52
C GLY A 77 -7.41 20.78 20.24
N ALA A 78 -7.92 21.18 19.08
CA ALA A 78 -9.32 21.04 18.67
C ALA A 78 -9.51 19.89 17.66
N PRO A 79 -10.71 19.30 17.51
CA PRO A 79 -10.99 18.29 16.49
C PRO A 79 -10.62 18.77 15.08
N ASP A 80 -9.83 17.96 14.36
CA ASP A 80 -9.40 18.28 13.00
C ASP A 80 -10.46 17.84 11.98
N LEU A 81 -11.35 18.77 11.62
CA LEU A 81 -12.37 18.55 10.59
C LEU A 81 -11.96 19.05 9.20
N TRP A 82 -10.75 19.63 9.08
CA TRP A 82 -10.20 19.99 7.78
C TRP A 82 -9.53 18.77 7.13
N ASN A 83 -8.83 17.96 7.91
CA ASN A 83 -8.25 16.67 7.49
C ASN A 83 -9.22 15.54 7.87
N THR A 84 -10.21 15.27 7.03
CA THR A 84 -11.25 14.25 7.28
C THR A 84 -10.77 12.81 7.06
N LYS A 85 -9.47 12.64 6.84
CA LYS A 85 -8.84 11.34 6.66
C LYS A 85 -8.99 10.50 7.94
N PRO A 86 -9.30 9.20 7.83
CA PRO A 86 -9.40 8.35 9.00
C PRO A 86 -8.02 8.12 9.64
N PRO A 87 -7.98 7.70 10.91
CA PRO A 87 -6.81 7.94 11.75
C PRO A 87 -5.72 6.88 11.66
N LEU A 88 -5.77 5.88 10.74
CA LEU A 88 -4.85 4.73 10.79
C LEU A 88 -3.38 5.14 10.69
N LEU A 89 -3.03 6.03 9.76
CA LEU A 89 -1.65 6.53 9.67
C LEU A 89 -1.25 7.21 10.97
N ILE A 90 -2.12 8.07 11.51
CA ILE A 90 -1.85 8.85 12.72
C ILE A 90 -1.65 7.92 13.93
N TRP A 91 -2.43 6.84 14.05
CA TRP A 91 -2.25 5.81 15.07
C TRP A 91 -0.89 5.14 14.97
N LEU A 92 -0.47 4.76 13.75
CA LEU A 92 0.83 4.14 13.51
C LEU A 92 1.97 5.12 13.79
N MET A 93 1.83 6.39 13.42
CA MET A 93 2.81 7.44 13.72
C MET A 93 2.96 7.65 15.23
N ALA A 94 1.84 7.80 15.96
CA ALA A 94 1.85 7.96 17.41
C ALA A 94 2.45 6.72 18.11
N GLY A 95 2.16 5.52 17.62
CA GLY A 95 2.77 4.28 18.08
C GLY A 95 4.27 4.19 17.76
N SER A 96 4.72 4.70 16.61
CA SER A 96 6.13 4.77 16.27
C SER A 96 6.89 5.73 17.19
N VAL A 97 6.34 6.92 17.40
CA VAL A 97 6.86 7.90 18.39
C VAL A 97 6.86 7.31 19.79
N ALA A 98 5.90 6.44 20.11
CA ALA A 98 5.86 5.76 21.39
C ALA A 98 7.06 4.87 21.66
N LEU A 99 7.52 4.17 20.63
CA LEU A 99 8.57 3.17 20.71
C LEU A 99 9.96 3.80 20.59
N PHE A 100 10.09 4.85 19.77
CA PHE A 100 11.39 5.38 19.36
C PHE A 100 11.64 6.83 19.78
N GLY A 101 10.65 7.48 20.39
CA GLY A 101 10.69 8.90 20.74
C GLY A 101 10.34 9.82 19.56
N PRO A 102 10.11 11.12 19.84
CA PRO A 102 9.74 12.10 18.82
C PRO A 102 10.96 12.44 17.96
N SER A 103 10.93 11.98 16.71
CA SER A 103 11.95 12.29 15.70
C SER A 103 11.33 12.19 14.30
N GLU A 104 11.93 12.87 13.32
CA GLU A 104 11.43 12.87 11.94
C GLU A 104 11.34 11.46 11.34
N TRP A 105 12.36 10.64 11.58
CA TRP A 105 12.39 9.26 11.09
C TRP A 105 11.34 8.40 11.78
N ALA A 106 11.10 8.57 13.08
CA ALA A 106 10.07 7.81 13.79
C ALA A 106 8.67 8.16 13.26
N LEU A 107 8.42 9.44 12.97
CA LEU A 107 7.17 9.90 12.37
C LEU A 107 6.97 9.38 10.93
N ARG A 108 8.04 9.26 10.15
CA ARG A 108 8.00 8.73 8.76
C ARG A 108 8.04 7.20 8.68
N LEU A 109 8.41 6.51 9.76
CA LEU A 109 8.62 5.06 9.79
C LEU A 109 7.42 4.25 9.27
N PRO A 110 6.15 4.56 9.60
CA PRO A 110 5.01 3.82 9.05
C PRO A 110 4.94 3.88 7.52
N SER A 111 5.17 5.05 6.93
CA SER A 111 5.19 5.25 5.48
C SER A 111 6.36 4.51 4.82
N MET A 112 7.54 4.55 5.44
CA MET A 112 8.72 3.81 4.96
C MET A 112 8.49 2.29 4.96
N ILE A 113 7.92 1.75 6.04
CA ILE A 113 7.59 0.32 6.14
C ILE A 113 6.52 -0.06 5.10
N ALA A 114 5.49 0.77 4.92
CA ALA A 114 4.46 0.52 3.92
C ALA A 114 5.01 0.51 2.49
N ALA A 115 5.94 1.41 2.16
CA ALA A 115 6.61 1.43 0.87
C ALA A 115 7.42 0.14 0.64
N LEU A 116 8.23 -0.28 1.61
CA LEU A 116 8.96 -1.55 1.52
C LEU A 116 8.02 -2.75 1.40
N GLY A 117 6.92 -2.74 2.16
CA GLY A 117 5.86 -3.74 2.08
C GLY A 117 5.23 -3.79 0.69
N THR A 118 5.07 -2.65 0.03
CA THR A 118 4.52 -2.56 -1.34
C THR A 118 5.48 -3.19 -2.35
N VAL A 119 6.78 -2.90 -2.26
CA VAL A 119 7.81 -3.51 -3.12
C VAL A 119 7.83 -5.03 -2.93
N ALA A 120 7.80 -5.50 -1.68
CA ALA A 120 7.76 -6.93 -1.37
C ALA A 120 6.48 -7.60 -1.89
N MET A 121 5.32 -6.95 -1.73
CA MET A 121 4.02 -7.45 -2.21
C MET A 121 4.01 -7.55 -3.74
N LEU A 122 4.52 -6.54 -4.45
CA LEU A 122 4.62 -6.54 -5.90
C LEU A 122 5.53 -7.68 -6.39
N PHE A 123 6.71 -7.83 -5.79
CA PHE A 123 7.61 -8.94 -6.11
C PHE A 123 6.93 -10.30 -5.90
N TRP A 124 6.30 -10.49 -4.73
CA TRP A 124 5.59 -11.73 -4.42
C TRP A 124 4.48 -12.02 -5.42
N PHE A 125 3.66 -11.02 -5.73
CA PHE A 125 2.54 -11.16 -6.65
C PHE A 125 2.99 -11.51 -8.07
N VAL A 126 3.94 -10.76 -8.64
CA VAL A 126 4.46 -11.00 -9.99
C VAL A 126 5.14 -12.36 -10.09
N ARG A 127 5.90 -12.76 -9.05
CA ARG A 127 6.50 -14.09 -9.00
C ARG A 127 5.43 -15.17 -8.96
N ARG A 128 4.35 -14.97 -8.20
CA ARG A 128 3.29 -15.95 -8.02
C ARG A 128 2.47 -16.15 -9.30
N THR A 129 2.26 -15.10 -10.08
CA THR A 129 1.45 -15.11 -11.31
C THR A 129 2.25 -15.54 -12.54
N THR A 130 3.50 -15.10 -12.67
CA THR A 130 4.33 -15.41 -13.85
C THR A 130 5.24 -16.61 -13.67
N GLY A 131 5.50 -17.05 -12.43
CA GLY A 131 6.52 -18.04 -12.10
C GLY A 131 7.97 -17.57 -12.27
N SER A 132 8.18 -16.39 -12.88
CA SER A 132 9.49 -15.85 -13.19
C SER A 132 9.99 -14.93 -12.07
N ARG A 133 11.07 -15.36 -11.43
CA ARG A 133 11.74 -14.52 -10.42
C ARG A 133 12.40 -13.29 -11.03
N PHE A 134 12.88 -13.40 -12.27
CA PHE A 134 13.48 -12.27 -12.99
C PHE A 134 12.44 -11.19 -13.26
N THR A 135 11.27 -11.57 -13.78
CA THR A 135 10.17 -10.64 -14.06
C THR A 135 9.69 -9.96 -12.78
N ALA A 136 9.63 -10.69 -11.67
CA ALA A 136 9.29 -10.14 -10.37
C ALA A 136 10.33 -9.12 -9.86
N ALA A 137 11.62 -9.45 -9.97
CA ALA A 137 12.71 -8.55 -9.57
C ALA A 137 12.74 -7.28 -10.44
N LEU A 138 12.52 -7.42 -11.75
CA LEU A 138 12.43 -6.30 -12.68
C LEU A 138 11.24 -5.38 -12.34
N ALA A 139 10.06 -5.94 -12.08
CA ALA A 139 8.89 -5.15 -11.69
C ALA A 139 9.13 -4.38 -10.38
N ALA A 140 9.72 -5.02 -9.37
CA ALA A 140 10.09 -4.38 -8.12
C ALA A 140 11.14 -3.26 -8.32
N ALA A 141 12.16 -3.51 -9.17
CA ALA A 141 13.17 -2.52 -9.49
C ALA A 141 12.57 -1.31 -10.22
N LEU A 142 11.66 -1.51 -11.17
CA LEU A 142 10.98 -0.42 -11.88
C LEU A 142 10.11 0.43 -10.94
N LEU A 143 9.42 -0.20 -9.97
CA LEU A 143 8.69 0.54 -8.95
C LEU A 143 9.65 1.37 -8.08
N VAL A 144 10.76 0.77 -7.65
CA VAL A 144 11.76 1.45 -6.82
C VAL A 144 12.46 2.59 -7.55
N LEU A 145 12.62 2.49 -8.87
CA LEU A 145 13.20 3.56 -9.70
C LEU A 145 12.18 4.63 -10.10
N SER A 146 10.90 4.47 -9.76
CA SER A 146 9.87 5.45 -10.06
C SER A 146 9.99 6.67 -9.16
N PRO A 147 10.21 7.88 -9.71
CA PRO A 147 10.28 9.10 -8.89
C PRO A 147 8.99 9.36 -8.11
N ALA A 148 7.83 8.98 -8.65
CA ALA A 148 6.55 9.12 -7.95
C ALA A 148 6.43 8.22 -6.72
N PHE A 149 7.14 7.09 -6.68
CA PHE A 149 7.08 6.16 -5.56
C PHE A 149 7.91 6.63 -4.36
N PHE A 150 9.03 7.30 -4.61
CA PHE A 150 9.96 7.77 -3.57
C PHE A 150 10.04 9.28 -3.39
N GLY A 151 9.33 10.03 -4.23
CA GLY A 151 9.27 11.48 -4.18
C GLY A 151 8.41 12.02 -3.04
N GLU A 152 8.05 13.29 -3.20
CA GLU A 152 7.14 14.00 -2.29
C GLU A 152 5.77 13.31 -2.22
N HIS A 153 5.12 13.41 -1.07
CA HIS A 153 3.82 12.76 -0.80
C HIS A 153 3.82 11.24 -0.93
N SER A 154 4.93 10.57 -0.61
CA SER A 154 4.99 9.11 -0.66
C SER A 154 5.90 8.54 0.44
N ALA A 155 6.89 7.72 0.09
CA ALA A 155 7.63 6.89 1.03
C ALA A 155 8.59 7.68 1.95
N ARG A 156 8.94 8.92 1.58
CA ARG A 156 9.89 9.79 2.31
C ARG A 156 9.22 10.80 3.24
N THR A 157 7.91 10.96 3.17
CA THR A 157 7.17 11.92 4.00
C THR A 157 6.14 11.19 4.86
N ALA A 158 5.74 11.78 5.97
CA ALA A 158 4.69 11.26 6.85
C ALA A 158 3.28 11.53 6.28
N ASP A 159 3.08 11.17 5.01
CA ASP A 159 1.83 11.29 4.26
C ASP A 159 1.10 9.94 4.13
N TYR A 160 -0.19 10.01 3.85
CA TYR A 160 -1.10 8.85 3.81
C TYR A 160 -0.85 7.91 2.61
N ASP A 161 -0.21 8.41 1.57
CA ASP A 161 -0.20 7.81 0.24
C ASP A 161 0.61 6.52 0.18
N ALA A 162 1.75 6.44 0.86
CA ALA A 162 2.54 5.21 0.92
C ALA A 162 1.79 4.08 1.64
N LEU A 163 1.11 4.40 2.76
CA LEU A 163 0.30 3.45 3.51
C LEU A 163 -0.93 3.01 2.71
N LEU A 164 -1.58 3.96 2.03
CA LEU A 164 -2.73 3.67 1.18
C LEU A 164 -2.32 2.75 0.02
N LEU A 165 -1.23 3.06 -0.66
CA LEU A 165 -0.71 2.29 -1.78
C LEU A 165 -0.40 0.85 -1.38
N PHE A 166 0.14 0.63 -0.18
CA PHE A 166 0.36 -0.71 0.36
C PHE A 166 -0.95 -1.50 0.49
N PHE A 167 -1.96 -0.96 1.17
CA PHE A 167 -3.21 -1.67 1.39
C PHE A 167 -4.03 -1.85 0.11
N VAL A 168 -4.01 -0.86 -0.79
CA VAL A 168 -4.61 -0.95 -2.12
C VAL A 168 -3.96 -2.06 -2.93
N THR A 169 -2.64 -2.07 -3.02
CA THR A 169 -1.90 -3.12 -3.73
C THR A 169 -2.19 -4.48 -3.14
N ALA A 170 -2.20 -4.59 -1.80
CA ALA A 170 -2.51 -5.83 -1.10
C ALA A 170 -3.90 -6.36 -1.46
N TYR A 171 -4.98 -5.57 -1.31
CA TYR A 171 -6.32 -6.09 -1.60
C TYR A 171 -6.50 -6.40 -3.09
N LEU A 172 -5.93 -5.61 -4.01
CA LEU A 172 -6.02 -5.87 -5.45
C LEU A 172 -5.33 -7.17 -5.83
N CYS A 173 -4.10 -7.38 -5.36
CA CYS A 173 -3.34 -8.61 -5.59
C CYS A 173 -4.07 -9.84 -5.02
N LEU A 174 -4.56 -9.74 -3.79
CA LEU A 174 -5.27 -10.85 -3.13
C LEU A 174 -6.62 -11.14 -3.81
N LEU A 175 -7.37 -10.12 -4.21
CA LEU A 175 -8.64 -10.26 -4.91
C LEU A 175 -8.44 -10.90 -6.29
N PHE A 176 -7.41 -10.51 -7.03
CA PHE A 176 -7.04 -11.16 -8.29
C PHE A 176 -6.76 -12.66 -8.10
N LEU A 177 -6.01 -13.02 -7.05
CA LEU A 177 -5.73 -14.43 -6.72
C LEU A 177 -6.97 -15.20 -6.25
N ALA A 178 -7.92 -14.53 -5.58
CA ALA A 178 -9.18 -15.13 -5.15
C ALA A 178 -10.08 -15.42 -6.36
N LEU A 179 -10.14 -14.50 -7.33
CA LEU A 179 -10.96 -14.63 -8.54
C LEU A 179 -10.49 -15.73 -9.50
N GLN A 180 -9.24 -16.18 -9.38
CA GLN A 180 -8.70 -17.32 -10.13
C GLN A 180 -9.09 -18.68 -9.52
N ARG A 181 -9.69 -18.72 -8.33
CA ARG A 181 -10.11 -19.95 -7.67
C ARG A 181 -11.63 -20.05 -7.68
N ASP A 182 -12.14 -21.26 -7.92
CA ASP A 182 -13.59 -21.50 -7.82
C ASP A 182 -14.07 -21.45 -6.37
N ARG A 183 -13.23 -21.88 -5.43
CA ARG A 183 -13.47 -21.77 -3.99
C ARG A 183 -12.26 -21.17 -3.27
N PRO A 184 -12.19 -19.83 -3.13
CA PRO A 184 -11.12 -19.18 -2.38
C PRO A 184 -11.17 -19.58 -0.90
N ALA A 185 -10.00 -19.71 -0.28
CA ALA A 185 -9.89 -20.00 1.15
C ALA A 185 -10.47 -18.85 1.99
N ARG A 186 -11.13 -19.18 3.10
CA ARG A 186 -11.73 -18.17 4.01
C ARG A 186 -10.69 -17.17 4.54
N THR A 187 -9.47 -17.65 4.81
CA THR A 187 -8.35 -16.80 5.25
C THR A 187 -7.96 -15.78 4.18
N LEU A 188 -7.93 -16.15 2.90
CA LEU A 188 -7.65 -15.24 1.80
C LEU A 188 -8.73 -14.14 1.72
N LEU A 189 -10.00 -14.51 1.84
CA LEU A 189 -11.11 -13.55 1.82
C LEU A 189 -11.08 -12.62 3.05
N ALA A 190 -10.76 -13.14 4.22
CA ALA A 190 -10.58 -12.33 5.43
C ALA A 190 -9.45 -11.31 5.26
N LEU A 191 -8.30 -11.72 4.71
CA LEU A 191 -7.18 -10.80 4.43
C LEU A 191 -7.55 -9.71 3.43
N ILE A 192 -8.35 -10.02 2.41
CA ILE A 192 -8.90 -9.02 1.47
C ILE A 192 -9.76 -8.01 2.25
N GLY A 193 -10.68 -8.49 3.09
CA GLY A 193 -11.54 -7.62 3.89
C GLY A 193 -10.75 -6.69 4.82
N VAL A 194 -9.75 -7.24 5.53
CA VAL A 194 -8.86 -6.45 6.39
C VAL A 194 -8.10 -5.39 5.58
N ALA A 195 -7.54 -5.75 4.44
CA ALA A 195 -6.81 -4.80 3.60
C ALA A 195 -7.71 -3.69 3.06
N ILE A 196 -8.97 -3.98 2.70
CA ILE A 196 -9.96 -2.97 2.30
C ILE A 196 -10.29 -2.04 3.47
N CYS A 197 -10.55 -2.58 4.66
CA CYS A 197 -10.81 -1.78 5.86
C CYS A 197 -9.62 -0.88 6.19
N CYS A 198 -8.39 -1.39 6.12
CA CYS A 198 -7.19 -0.60 6.35
C CYS A 198 -6.97 0.48 5.29
N ALA A 199 -7.25 0.20 4.01
CA ALA A 199 -7.19 1.20 2.94
C ALA A 199 -8.20 2.34 3.20
N PHE A 200 -9.44 1.99 3.58
CA PHE A 200 -10.44 2.98 3.98
C PHE A 200 -10.00 3.77 5.21
N LEU A 201 -9.51 3.10 6.25
CA LEU A 201 -9.01 3.75 7.46
C LEU A 201 -7.73 4.59 7.23
N THR A 202 -7.15 4.55 6.03
CA THR A 202 -6.04 5.41 5.64
C THR A 202 -6.53 6.65 4.90
N LYS A 203 -7.40 6.52 3.88
CA LYS A 203 -7.80 7.66 3.02
C LYS A 203 -9.26 7.62 2.58
N SER A 204 -10.16 7.14 3.43
CA SER A 204 -11.62 7.09 3.21
C SER A 204 -11.98 6.46 1.85
N VAL A 205 -12.86 7.12 1.09
CA VAL A 205 -13.36 6.70 -0.22
C VAL A 205 -12.23 6.50 -1.23
N ALA A 206 -11.15 7.28 -1.16
CA ALA A 206 -10.01 7.13 -2.06
C ALA A 206 -9.36 5.73 -1.96
N GLY A 207 -9.40 5.09 -0.79
CA GLY A 207 -8.93 3.71 -0.64
C GLY A 207 -9.81 2.66 -1.32
N LEU A 208 -11.09 2.99 -1.57
CA LEU A 208 -12.06 2.10 -2.22
C LEU A 208 -12.12 2.28 -3.73
N VAL A 209 -11.74 3.46 -4.26
CA VAL A 209 -11.79 3.79 -5.69
C VAL A 209 -11.12 2.73 -6.57
N PRO A 210 -9.90 2.24 -6.28
CA PRO A 210 -9.27 1.20 -7.12
C PRO A 210 -10.06 -0.12 -7.15
N GLY A 211 -10.87 -0.40 -6.14
CA GLY A 211 -11.81 -1.52 -6.12
C GLY A 211 -12.90 -1.43 -7.19
N MET A 212 -13.26 -0.23 -7.64
CA MET A 212 -14.21 -0.03 -8.75
C MET A 212 -13.65 -0.58 -10.07
N GLY A 213 -12.34 -0.49 -10.30
CA GLY A 213 -11.68 -1.10 -11.45
C GLY A 213 -11.82 -2.63 -11.45
N VAL A 214 -11.75 -3.25 -10.27
CA VAL A 214 -11.99 -4.69 -10.15
C VAL A 214 -13.47 -5.04 -10.35
N ALA A 215 -14.39 -4.23 -9.82
CA ALA A 215 -15.81 -4.40 -10.06
C ALA A 215 -16.13 -4.34 -11.56
N LEU A 216 -15.55 -3.37 -12.29
CA LEU A 216 -15.65 -3.25 -13.74
C LEU A 216 -15.07 -4.48 -14.45
N TYR A 217 -13.87 -4.93 -14.06
CA TYR A 217 -13.27 -6.14 -14.61
C TYR A 217 -14.17 -7.37 -14.40
N VAL A 218 -14.72 -7.56 -13.20
CA VAL A 218 -15.62 -8.68 -12.89
C VAL A 218 -16.91 -8.62 -13.69
N ALA A 219 -17.46 -7.41 -13.89
CA ALA A 219 -18.65 -7.19 -14.70
C ALA A 219 -18.39 -7.54 -16.18
N VAL A 220 -17.33 -6.98 -16.78
CA VAL A 220 -16.95 -7.22 -18.19
C VAL A 220 -16.56 -8.68 -18.42
N ALA A 221 -15.88 -9.32 -17.47
CA ALA A 221 -15.51 -10.73 -17.57
C ALA A 221 -16.69 -11.70 -17.32
N GLY A 222 -17.91 -11.19 -17.05
CA GLY A 222 -19.10 -12.02 -16.78
C GLY A 222 -19.01 -12.82 -15.48
N ARG A 223 -18.10 -12.47 -14.57
CA ARG A 223 -17.81 -13.22 -13.34
C ARG A 223 -18.62 -12.76 -12.13
N TRP A 224 -19.52 -11.78 -12.29
CA TRP A 224 -20.31 -11.20 -11.19
C TRP A 224 -21.11 -12.24 -10.42
N ARG A 225 -21.63 -13.28 -11.09
CA ARG A 225 -22.35 -14.40 -10.44
C ARG A 225 -21.50 -15.12 -9.39
N ARG A 226 -20.17 -15.15 -9.53
CA ARG A 226 -19.27 -15.78 -8.56
C ARG A 226 -19.21 -15.03 -7.22
N LEU A 227 -19.37 -13.70 -7.26
CA LEU A 227 -19.37 -12.86 -6.05
C LEU A 227 -20.61 -13.16 -5.18
N PHE A 228 -21.75 -13.41 -5.81
CA PHE A 228 -23.01 -13.73 -5.11
C PHE A 228 -23.19 -15.23 -4.85
N GLY A 229 -22.65 -16.09 -5.71
CA GLY A 229 -22.79 -17.54 -5.61
C GLY A 229 -21.86 -18.21 -4.60
N THR A 230 -20.84 -17.48 -4.10
CA THR A 230 -19.90 -18.00 -3.09
C THR A 230 -20.13 -17.28 -1.77
N PRO A 231 -20.65 -17.97 -0.72
CA PRO A 231 -20.98 -17.33 0.56
C PRO A 231 -19.82 -16.56 1.21
N GLY A 232 -18.58 -17.00 0.97
CA GLY A 232 -17.39 -16.32 1.50
C GLY A 232 -17.26 -14.87 1.06
N TYR A 233 -17.53 -14.55 -0.22
CA TYR A 233 -17.44 -13.17 -0.71
C TYR A 233 -18.52 -12.29 -0.07
N LEU A 234 -19.74 -12.82 0.13
CA LEU A 234 -20.83 -12.11 0.79
C LEU A 234 -20.51 -11.84 2.26
N VAL A 235 -20.03 -12.84 3.01
CA VAL A 235 -19.65 -12.68 4.41
C VAL A 235 -18.53 -11.64 4.55
N THR A 236 -17.52 -11.70 3.70
CA THR A 236 -16.45 -10.69 3.69
C THR A 236 -16.99 -9.30 3.34
N GLY A 237 -17.84 -9.17 2.32
CA GLY A 237 -18.44 -7.90 1.91
C GLY A 237 -19.28 -7.26 3.02
N LEU A 238 -20.14 -8.05 3.67
CA LEU A 238 -20.94 -7.62 4.82
C LEU A 238 -20.06 -7.24 6.01
N GLY A 239 -19.01 -8.02 6.28
CA GLY A 239 -18.05 -7.72 7.35
C GLY A 239 -17.31 -6.41 7.11
N VAL A 240 -16.86 -6.15 5.88
CA VAL A 240 -16.26 -4.87 5.49
C VAL A 240 -17.28 -3.75 5.65
N ALA A 241 -18.46 -3.86 5.04
CA ALA A 241 -19.49 -2.83 5.12
C ALA A 241 -19.86 -2.49 6.58
N GLY A 242 -20.10 -3.50 7.41
CA GLY A 242 -20.38 -3.32 8.83
C GLY A 242 -19.25 -2.64 9.59
N THR A 243 -17.99 -2.97 9.29
CA THR A 243 -16.82 -2.33 9.91
C THR A 243 -16.70 -0.86 9.52
N LEU A 244 -16.89 -0.55 8.24
CA LEU A 244 -16.81 0.84 7.74
C LEU A 244 -17.94 1.68 8.31
N LEU A 245 -19.17 1.16 8.31
CA LEU A 245 -20.34 1.83 8.88
C LEU A 245 -20.17 2.05 10.39
N LEU A 246 -19.66 1.06 11.12
CA LEU A 246 -19.37 1.18 12.54
C LEU A 246 -18.32 2.28 12.80
N PHE A 247 -17.23 2.30 12.02
CA PHE A 247 -16.23 3.35 12.12
C PHE A 247 -16.85 4.74 11.88
N LEU A 248 -17.62 4.91 10.80
CA LEU A 248 -18.26 6.17 10.45
C LEU A 248 -19.22 6.64 11.55
N ALA A 249 -20.04 5.73 12.10
CA ALA A 249 -20.97 6.02 13.18
C ALA A 249 -20.23 6.44 14.47
N LEU A 250 -19.18 5.71 14.86
CA LEU A 250 -18.38 6.05 16.04
C LEU A 250 -17.62 7.36 15.86
N ARG A 251 -17.10 7.63 14.65
CA ARG A 251 -16.36 8.85 14.36
C ARG A 251 -17.24 10.09 14.36
N GLU A 252 -18.49 9.97 13.87
CA GLU A 252 -19.51 11.01 13.95
C GLU A 252 -19.95 11.23 15.40
N TRP A 253 -20.18 10.16 16.15
CA TRP A 253 -20.60 10.26 17.56
C TRP A 253 -19.54 10.95 18.43
N GLN A 254 -18.26 10.63 18.25
CA GLN A 254 -17.17 11.25 19.02
C GLN A 254 -16.80 12.66 18.53
N GLY A 255 -17.05 12.98 17.27
CA GLY A 255 -16.75 14.29 16.69
C GLY A 255 -17.84 14.69 15.70
N PRO A 256 -18.98 15.22 16.18
CA PRO A 256 -20.13 15.58 15.34
C PRO A 256 -19.76 16.53 14.20
N GLY A 257 -20.40 16.34 13.04
CA GLY A 257 -20.12 17.08 11.82
C GLY A 257 -19.03 16.46 10.94
N TYR A 258 -18.44 15.34 11.36
CA TYR A 258 -17.42 14.61 10.58
C TYR A 258 -17.96 14.15 9.22
N LEU A 259 -19.14 13.52 9.17
CA LEU A 259 -19.71 13.02 7.92
C LEU A 259 -19.98 14.16 6.93
N ARG A 260 -20.48 15.29 7.43
CA ARG A 260 -20.69 16.49 6.61
C ARG A 260 -19.37 17.05 6.08
N ALA A 261 -18.35 17.13 6.94
CA ALA A 261 -17.02 17.57 6.55
C ALA A 261 -16.38 16.62 5.53
N ALA A 262 -16.46 15.30 5.75
CA ALA A 262 -15.91 14.29 4.86
C ALA A 262 -16.57 14.34 3.48
N TRP A 263 -17.90 14.48 3.43
CA TRP A 263 -18.61 14.70 2.17
C TRP A 263 -18.12 15.96 1.42
N PHE A 264 -17.94 17.06 2.16
CA PHE A 264 -17.46 18.31 1.59
C PHE A 264 -16.01 18.23 1.11
N ASN A 265 -15.10 17.64 1.89
CA ASN A 265 -13.67 17.60 1.59
C ASN A 265 -13.29 16.51 0.59
N ASP A 266 -13.90 15.32 0.70
CA ASP A 266 -13.44 14.11 0.00
C ASP A 266 -14.31 13.75 -1.22
N VAL A 267 -15.51 14.30 -1.36
CA VAL A 267 -16.46 13.92 -2.44
C VAL A 267 -16.91 15.10 -3.29
N ASN A 268 -17.43 16.18 -2.69
CA ASN A 268 -18.20 17.20 -3.44
C ASN A 268 -17.61 18.63 -3.38
N GLY A 269 -17.35 19.12 -2.18
CA GLY A 269 -17.39 20.54 -1.85
C GLY A 269 -16.21 21.41 -2.29
N ARG A 270 -14.99 20.86 -2.42
CA ARG A 270 -13.82 21.65 -2.86
C ARG A 270 -13.73 21.84 -4.37
N PHE A 271 -14.39 20.99 -5.16
CA PHE A 271 -14.33 21.01 -6.62
C PHE A 271 -15.58 21.62 -7.27
N GLY A 272 -16.72 21.60 -6.56
CA GLY A 272 -17.98 22.16 -7.05
C GLY A 272 -18.12 23.68 -6.94
N SER A 273 -17.26 24.35 -6.17
CA SER A 273 -17.25 25.83 -6.01
C SER A 273 -16.35 26.55 -7.02
N SER A 274 -15.73 25.82 -7.94
CA SER A 274 -14.71 26.32 -8.89
C SER A 274 -15.23 26.37 -10.33
N LEU A 275 -16.53 26.15 -10.54
CA LEU A 275 -17.21 26.15 -11.84
C LEU A 275 -18.26 27.27 -11.90
#